data_AF-A0A941MYI7-F1
#
_entry.id   AF-A0A941MYI7-F1
#
_cell.length_a   1.000
_cell.length_b   1.000
_cell.length_c   1.000
_cell.angle_alpha   90.00
_cell.angle_beta   90.00
_cell.angle_gamma   90.00
#
_symmetry.space_group_name_H-M   'P 1'
#
loop_
_entity.id
_entity.type
_entity.pdbx_description
1 polymer ?
#
loop_
_entity_poly.entity_id
_entity_poly.type
_entity_poly.pdbx_seq_one_letter_code
_entity_poly.pdbx_strand_id
1 'polypeptide(L)'
;MSPELETLDQLQGRDLSPTVIQPLFKDREHFLRAMRAMLETGDIRLVEADGAEAPRARWSQLLSVESGARLLLTSAGARRIG
;
A
#
# COMPACT_ATOMS: atom_id res chain seq x y z
N MET A 1 4.09 -2.71 17.26
CA MET A 1 4.34 -1.96 16.00
C MET A 1 3.00 -1.77 15.31
N SER A 2 2.74 -0.61 14.68
CA SER A 2 1.46 -0.44 13.96
C SER A 2 1.50 -1.18 12.61
N PRO A 3 0.37 -1.69 12.11
CA PRO A 3 0.32 -2.36 10.80
C PRO A 3 0.84 -1.50 9.64
N GLU A 4 0.71 -0.18 9.73
CA GLU A 4 1.25 0.77 8.75
C GLU A 4 2.78 0.79 8.75
N LEU A 5 3.41 0.85 9.92
CA LEU A 5 4.87 0.82 10.02
C LEU A 5 5.42 -0.53 9.55
N GLU A 6 4.75 -1.62 9.90
CA GLU A 6 5.07 -2.97 9.40
C GLU A 6 4.91 -3.04 7.87
N THR A 7 3.87 -2.42 7.31
CA THR A 7 3.70 -2.34 5.86
C THR A 7 4.87 -1.62 5.21
N LEU A 8 5.27 -0.45 5.74
CA LEU A 8 6.39 0.31 5.20
C LEU A 8 7.71 -0.46 5.31
N ASP A 9 7.93 -1.16 6.42
CA ASP A 9 9.09 -2.03 6.64
C ASP A 9 9.13 -3.18 5.64
N GLN A 10 8.01 -3.87 5.40
CA GLN A 10 7.95 -4.95 4.42
C GLN A 10 8.14 -4.49 2.96
N LEU A 11 7.75 -3.25 2.66
CA LEU A 11 8.02 -2.63 1.36
C LEU A 11 9.49 -2.15 1.23
N GLN A 12 10.24 -2.14 2.33
CA GLN A 12 11.67 -1.85 2.32
C GLN A 12 12.43 -3.04 1.71
N GLY A 13 12.60 -3.00 0.38
CA GLY A 13 13.41 -3.97 -0.36
C GLY A 13 12.65 -4.72 -1.45
N ARG A 14 11.32 -4.56 -1.57
CA ARG A 14 10.54 -5.06 -2.71
C ARG A 14 9.14 -4.43 -2.78
N ASP A 15 8.58 -4.42 -3.98
CA ASP A 15 7.17 -4.10 -4.19
C ASP A 15 6.30 -5.30 -3.80
N LEU A 16 5.17 -5.06 -3.15
CA LEU A 16 4.30 -6.14 -2.66
C LEU A 16 2.87 -6.01 -3.18
N SER A 17 2.20 -7.13 -3.39
CA SER A 17 0.77 -7.14 -3.68
C SER A 17 -0.02 -6.65 -2.46
N PRO A 18 -1.08 -5.83 -2.63
CA PRO A 18 -2.02 -5.48 -1.57
C PRO A 18 -2.55 -6.70 -0.79
N THR A 19 -2.72 -7.84 -1.46
CA THR A 19 -3.21 -9.09 -0.84
C THR A 19 -2.22 -9.72 0.13
N VAL A 20 -0.92 -9.47 -0.01
CA VAL A 20 0.12 -9.93 0.92
C VAL A 20 0.15 -9.06 2.18
N ILE A 21 -0.17 -7.77 2.03
CA ILE A 21 -0.19 -6.79 3.13
C ILE A 21 -1.48 -6.85 3.93
N GLN A 22 -2.62 -7.16 3.29
CA GLN A 22 -3.94 -7.19 3.92
C GLN A 22 -4.01 -7.97 5.26
N PRO A 23 -3.37 -9.15 5.41
CA PRO A 23 -3.40 -9.91 6.67
C PRO A 23 -2.75 -9.22 7.87
N LEU A 24 -1.93 -8.18 7.66
CA LEU A 24 -1.34 -7.39 8.76
C LEU A 24 -2.39 -6.54 9.49
N PHE A 25 -3.54 -6.33 8.86
CA PHE A 25 -4.61 -5.48 9.37
C PHE A 25 -5.71 -6.32 9.99
N LYS A 26 -6.32 -5.78 11.04
CA LYS A 26 -7.41 -6.42 11.79
C LYS A 26 -8.56 -6.90 10.90
N ASP A 27 -8.96 -6.05 9.95
CA ASP A 27 -10.06 -6.29 9.05
C ASP A 27 -9.88 -5.47 7.76
N ARG A 28 -10.77 -5.71 6.79
CA ARG A 28 -10.71 -5.08 5.47
C ARG A 28 -10.94 -3.57 5.53
N GLU A 29 -11.80 -3.10 6.42
CA GLU A 29 -12.09 -1.67 6.54
C GLU A 29 -10.88 -0.91 7.08
N HIS A 30 -10.25 -1.46 8.11
CA HIS A 30 -9.00 -0.96 8.68
C HIS A 30 -7.89 -0.93 7.62
N PHE A 31 -7.72 -2.01 6.86
CA PHE A 31 -6.78 -2.07 5.74
C PHE A 31 -7.01 -0.96 4.72
N LEU A 32 -8.24 -0.83 4.20
CA LEU A 32 -8.56 0.16 3.17
C LEU A 32 -8.34 1.59 3.68
N ARG A 33 -8.72 1.87 4.93
CA ARG A 33 -8.51 3.19 5.55
C ARG A 33 -7.02 3.51 5.69
N ALA A 34 -6.22 2.57 6.16
CA ALA A 34 -4.78 2.75 6.35
C ALA A 34 -4.04 2.90 5.01
N MET A 35 -4.32 2.03 4.03
CA MET A 35 -3.74 2.15 2.68
C MET A 35 -4.09 3.48 2.04
N ARG A 36 -5.35 3.90 2.11
CA ARG A 36 -5.78 5.19 1.58
C ARG A 36 -5.03 6.34 2.25
N ALA A 37 -4.88 6.32 3.57
CA ALA A 37 -4.15 7.37 4.28
C ALA A 37 -2.69 7.44 3.81
N MET A 38 -2.00 6.30 3.68
CA MET A 38 -0.60 6.25 3.21
C MET A 38 -0.45 6.65 1.74
N LEU A 39 -1.43 6.35 0.89
CA LEU A 39 -1.46 6.81 -0.50
C LEU A 39 -1.70 8.33 -0.57
N GLU A 40 -2.53 8.89 0.31
CA GLU A 40 -2.82 10.34 0.36
C GLU A 40 -1.64 11.15 0.90
N THR A 41 -0.90 10.62 1.87
CA THR A 41 0.32 11.24 2.39
C THR A 41 1.52 11.03 1.47
N GLY A 42 1.39 10.15 0.47
CA GLY A 42 2.45 9.80 -0.46
C GLY A 42 3.54 8.91 0.14
N ASP A 43 3.26 8.22 1.26
CA ASP A 43 4.19 7.27 1.87
C ASP A 43 4.39 6.03 1.01
N ILE A 44 3.34 5.65 0.28
CA ILE A 44 3.35 4.55 -0.67
C ILE A 44 2.73 4.98 -2.00
N ARG A 45 3.02 4.25 -3.07
CA ARG A 45 2.32 4.33 -4.35
C ARG A 45 1.65 3.01 -4.66
N LEU A 46 0.51 3.08 -5.34
CA LEU A 46 -0.16 1.93 -5.91
C LEU A 46 0.07 1.97 -7.42
N VAL A 47 0.71 0.95 -7.98
CA VAL A 47 0.91 0.82 -9.42
C VAL A 47 0.11 -0.35 -9.97
N GLU A 48 -0.40 -0.19 -11.18
CA GLU A 48 -1.09 -1.25 -11.91
C GLU A 48 -0.08 -2.25 -12.49
N ALA A 49 -0.60 -3.34 -13.08
CA ALA A 49 0.23 -4.41 -13.64
C ALA A 49 1.17 -3.93 -14.77
N ASP A 50 0.76 -2.88 -15.48
CA ASP A 50 1.55 -2.21 -16.53
C ASP A 50 2.63 -1.24 -15.97
N GLY A 51 2.69 -1.07 -14.65
CA GLY A 51 3.62 -0.17 -13.98
C GLY A 51 3.16 1.28 -13.90
N ALA A 52 1.97 1.61 -14.41
CA ALA A 52 1.41 2.95 -14.29
C ALA A 52 0.90 3.20 -12.86
N GLU A 53 1.04 4.43 -12.38
CA GLU A 53 0.50 4.81 -11.08
C GLU A 53 -1.03 4.86 -11.13
N ALA A 54 -1.67 4.16 -10.19
CA ALA A 54 -3.12 4.04 -10.15
C ALA A 54 -3.78 5.37 -9.77
N PRO A 55 -4.77 5.84 -10.53
CA PRO A 55 -5.50 7.05 -10.19
C PRO A 55 -6.34 6.84 -8.93
N ARG A 56 -6.53 7.90 -8.12
CA ARG A 56 -7.24 7.86 -6.82
C ARG A 56 -8.61 7.20 -6.88
N ALA A 57 -9.36 7.43 -7.96
CA ALA A 57 -10.68 6.82 -8.17
C ALA A 57 -10.64 5.28 -8.23
N ARG A 58 -9.49 4.69 -8.59
CA ARG A 58 -9.32 3.23 -8.74
C ARG A 58 -8.70 2.55 -7.52
N TRP A 59 -8.20 3.30 -6.53
CA TRP A 59 -7.53 2.71 -5.36
C TRP A 59 -8.40 1.68 -4.64
N SER A 60 -9.65 2.03 -4.33
CA SER A 60 -10.56 1.11 -3.63
C SER A 60 -10.78 -0.19 -4.40
N GLN A 61 -10.84 -0.12 -5.73
CA GLN A 61 -10.98 -1.30 -6.60
C GLN A 61 -9.72 -2.15 -6.55
N LEU A 62 -8.56 -1.55 -6.78
CA LEU A 62 -7.27 -2.24 -6.88
C LEU A 62 -6.81 -2.85 -5.56
N LEU A 63 -7.13 -2.21 -4.44
CA LEU A 63 -6.90 -2.76 -3.08
C LEU A 63 -7.89 -3.87 -2.72
N SER A 64 -8.99 -4.00 -3.46
CA SER A 64 -10.11 -4.88 -3.13
C SER A 64 -10.12 -6.22 -3.86
N VAL A 65 -9.40 -6.30 -4.98
CA VAL A 65 -9.38 -7.43 -5.91
C VAL A 65 -7.95 -7.85 -6.20
N GLU A 66 -7.76 -9.10 -6.64
CA GLU A 66 -6.48 -9.57 -7.19
C GLU A 66 -6.22 -8.88 -8.54
N SER A 67 -5.86 -7.60 -8.49
CA SER A 67 -5.75 -6.71 -9.64
C SER A 67 -4.37 -6.71 -10.30
N GLY A 68 -3.45 -7.56 -9.82
CA GLY A 68 -2.03 -7.50 -10.19
C GLY A 68 -1.33 -6.19 -9.76
N ALA A 69 -2.01 -5.32 -9.03
CA ALA A 69 -1.46 -4.07 -8.53
C ALA A 69 -0.37 -4.33 -7.50
N ARG A 70 0.57 -3.40 -7.40
CA ARG A 70 1.69 -3.46 -6.46
C ARG A 70 1.78 -2.18 -5.65
N LEU A 71 2.13 -2.34 -4.38
CA LEU A 71 2.47 -1.27 -3.46
C LEU A 71 3.97 -1.04 -3.52
N LEU A 72 4.35 0.22 -3.67
CA LEU A 72 5.73 0.69 -3.72
C LEU A 72 5.98 1.63 -2.55
N LEU A 73 7.13 1.48 -1.89
CA LEU A 73 7.60 2.44 -0.90
C LEU A 73 8.09 3.71 -1.60
N THR A 74 7.70 4.89 -1.11
CA THR A 74 8.29 6.16 -1.59
C THR A 74 9.42 6.61 -0.67
N SER A 75 10.18 7.62 -1.11
CA SER A 75 11.14 8.30 -0.23
C SER A 75 10.49 8.95 0.99
N ALA A 76 9.22 9.35 0.92
CA ALA A 76 8.50 9.90 2.07
C ALA A 76 8.17 8.80 3.08
N GLY A 77 7.67 7.65 2.62
CA GLY A 77 7.39 6.50 3.48
C GLY A 77 8.64 5.93 4.12
N ALA A 78 9.75 5.85 3.37
CA ALA A 78 11.03 5.38 3.89
C ALA A 78 11.55 6.23 5.07
N ARG A 79 11.29 7.54 5.09
CA ARG A 79 11.65 8.44 6.21
C ARG A 79 10.80 8.23 7.47
N ARG A 80 9.70 7.49 7.39
CA ARG A 80 8.85 7.20 8.57
C ARG A 80 9.35 6.00 9.37
N ILE A 81 10.20 5.16 8.77
CA ILE A 81 10.74 3.93 9.37
C ILE A 81 12.25 4.01 9.65
N GLY A 82 12.91 5.13 9.31
CA GLY A 82 14.34 5.38 9.51
C GLY A 82 14.63 6.71 10.17
#